data_AF-A0A0K8MJT8-F1
#
_entry.id   AF-A0A0K8MJT8-F1
#
_cell.length_a   1.000
_cell.length_b   1.000
_cell.length_c   1.000
_cell.angle_alpha   90.00
_cell.angle_beta   90.00
_cell.angle_gamma   90.00
#
_symmetry.space_group_name_H-M   'P 1'
#
loop_
_entity.id
_entity.type
_entity.pdbx_description
1 polymer ?
#
loop_
_entity_poly.entity_id
_entity_poly.type
_entity_poly.pdbx_seq_one_letter_code
_entity_poly.pdbx_strand_id
1 'polypeptide(L)'
;MLNSLNKARQTAWFYNLILMIVVTILLPFMADHSDWSDTTEVVGLYFVLNGLFALYFGYQIRVKGLRFYWIFAQGLLFALVTTGIGGWVNEEYGYYLAVFYLVLTIFTFWTDTRSDPDENMQPIDGGLKNL
;
A
#
# COMPACT_ATOMS: atom_id res chain seq x y z
N MET A 1 -2.08 27.82 -8.59
CA MET A 1 -2.69 26.89 -7.60
C MET A 1 -2.66 25.43 -8.07
N LEU A 2 -3.19 25.08 -9.25
CA LEU A 2 -3.14 23.71 -9.79
C LEU A 2 -1.72 23.10 -9.86
N ASN A 3 -0.73 23.91 -10.23
CA ASN A 3 0.65 23.43 -10.38
C ASN A 3 1.32 23.05 -9.03
N SER A 4 0.95 23.72 -7.92
CA SER A 4 1.47 23.36 -6.59
C SER A 4 0.76 22.14 -6.00
N LEU A 5 -0.54 21.98 -6.27
CA LEU A 5 -1.30 20.79 -5.86
C LEU A 5 -0.81 19.52 -6.57
N ASN A 6 -0.56 19.60 -7.87
CA ASN A 6 0.00 18.48 -8.64
C ASN A 6 1.40 18.09 -8.15
N LYS A 7 2.26 19.08 -7.86
CA LYS A 7 3.60 18.84 -7.32
C LYS A 7 3.53 18.18 -5.94
N ALA A 8 2.67 18.66 -5.03
CA ALA A 8 2.47 18.06 -3.72
C ALA A 8 1.95 16.61 -3.81
N ARG A 9 1.00 16.33 -4.72
CA ARG A 9 0.46 14.98 -4.95
C ARG A 9 1.52 14.01 -5.47
N GLN A 10 2.36 14.45 -6.42
CA GLN A 10 3.49 13.65 -6.92
C GLN A 10 4.52 13.37 -5.83
N THR A 11 4.91 14.40 -5.07
CA THR A 11 5.87 14.25 -3.97
C THR A 11 5.36 13.28 -2.91
N ALA A 12 4.09 13.38 -2.50
CA ALA A 12 3.50 12.45 -1.54
C ALA A 12 3.40 11.02 -2.07
N TRP A 13 3.21 10.83 -3.37
CA TRP A 13 3.20 9.50 -3.98
C TRP A 13 4.60 8.87 -4.01
N PHE A 14 5.61 9.67 -4.35
CA PHE A 14 7.00 9.23 -4.32
C PHE A 14 7.41 8.73 -2.92
N TYR A 15 7.00 9.43 -1.86
CA TYR A 15 7.24 8.95 -0.49
C TYR A 15 6.58 7.62 -0.18
N ASN A 16 5.36 7.37 -0.67
CA ASN A 16 4.69 6.07 -0.49
C ASN A 16 5.44 4.93 -1.20
N LEU A 17 6.05 5.20 -2.36
CA LEU A 17 6.86 4.20 -3.07
C LEU A 17 8.17 3.89 -2.34
N ILE A 18 8.85 4.91 -1.80
CA ILE A 18 10.03 4.70 -0.95
C ILE A 18 9.64 3.88 0.27
N LEU A 19 8.56 4.28 0.95
CA LEU A 19 8.08 3.57 2.14
C LEU A 19 7.75 2.11 1.83
N MET A 20 7.10 1.85 0.68
CA MET A 20 6.85 0.49 0.21
C MET A 20 8.16 -0.29 0.11
N ILE A 21 9.16 0.22 -0.61
CA ILE A 21 10.47 -0.44 -0.76
C ILE A 21 11.13 -0.70 0.60
N VAL A 22 11.08 0.28 1.51
CA VAL A 22 11.66 0.12 2.85
C VAL A 22 10.96 -1.00 3.62
N VAL A 23 9.64 -1.00 3.64
CA VAL A 23 8.82 -1.94 4.41
C VAL A 23 8.87 -3.36 3.88
N THR A 24 8.87 -3.49 2.55
CA THR A 24 8.76 -4.78 1.86
C THR A 24 10.09 -5.40 1.50
N ILE A 25 11.17 -4.64 1.34
CA ILE A 25 12.48 -5.15 0.91
C ILE A 25 13.54 -4.87 1.97
N LEU A 26 13.76 -3.61 2.30
CA LEU A 26 14.91 -3.23 3.14
C LEU A 26 14.80 -3.80 4.56
N LEU A 27 13.61 -3.70 5.16
CA LEU A 27 13.36 -4.21 6.51
C LEU A 27 13.49 -5.74 6.58
N PRO A 28 12.86 -6.54 5.68
CA PRO A 28 13.09 -7.98 5.63
C PRO A 28 14.57 -8.35 5.40
N PHE A 29 15.26 -7.68 4.48
CA PHE A 29 16.70 -7.90 4.27
C PHE A 29 17.52 -7.66 5.55
N MET A 30 17.23 -6.57 6.27
CA MET A 30 17.93 -6.27 7.54
C MET A 30 17.60 -7.28 8.63
N ALA A 31 16.38 -7.79 8.67
CA ALA A 31 15.92 -8.75 9.66
C ALA A 31 16.60 -10.12 9.48
N ASP A 32 16.72 -10.59 8.24
CA ASP A 32 17.49 -11.79 7.88
C ASP A 32 18.98 -11.72 8.27
N HIS A 33 19.53 -10.51 8.34
CA HIS A 33 20.92 -10.26 8.78
C HIS A 33 21.03 -9.93 10.28
N SER A 34 19.95 -10.03 11.04
CA SER A 34 19.91 -9.73 12.48
C SER A 34 19.64 -10.98 13.30
N ASP A 35 20.07 -11.00 14.57
CA ASP A 35 19.76 -12.09 15.52
C ASP A 35 18.32 -12.01 16.07
N TRP A 36 17.35 -11.64 15.23
CA TRP A 36 15.96 -11.62 15.64
C TRP A 36 15.43 -13.04 15.71
N SER A 37 14.54 -13.33 16.66
CA SER A 37 13.85 -14.62 16.66
C SER A 37 12.88 -14.68 15.48
N ASP A 38 12.82 -15.80 14.77
CA ASP A 38 11.91 -16.05 13.63
C ASP A 38 10.47 -15.62 13.92
N THR A 39 9.97 -15.90 15.13
CA THR A 39 8.59 -15.54 15.52
C THR A 39 8.38 -14.03 15.59
N THR A 40 9.34 -13.29 16.14
CA THR A 40 9.24 -11.82 16.28
C THR A 40 9.30 -11.15 14.91
N GLU A 41 10.14 -11.65 14.02
CA GLU A 41 10.25 -11.15 12.65
C GLU A 41 8.97 -11.42 11.85
N VAL A 42 8.48 -12.66 11.86
CA VAL A 42 7.27 -13.05 11.13
C VAL A 42 6.04 -12.31 11.66
N VAL A 43 5.86 -12.22 12.97
CA VAL A 43 4.68 -11.56 13.54
C VAL A 43 4.80 -10.04 13.47
N GLY A 44 5.92 -9.48 13.87
CA GLY A 44 6.10 -8.03 13.97
C GLY A 44 6.30 -7.36 12.62
N LEU A 45 7.27 -7.83 11.86
CA LEU A 45 7.75 -7.15 10.66
C LEU A 45 6.96 -7.57 9.42
N TYR A 46 6.73 -8.86 9.26
CA TYR A 46 5.96 -9.37 8.12
C TYR A 46 4.46 -9.20 8.37
N PHE A 47 3.89 -9.78 9.42
CA PHE A 47 2.45 -9.72 9.59
C PHE A 47 1.94 -8.31 9.96
N VAL A 48 2.42 -7.72 11.06
CA VAL A 48 1.90 -6.44 11.56
C VAL A 48 2.34 -5.27 10.68
N LEU A 49 3.64 -5.08 10.48
CA LEU A 49 4.14 -3.86 9.82
C LEU A 49 3.81 -3.84 8.32
N ASN A 50 4.04 -4.92 7.57
CA ASN A 50 3.61 -4.96 6.16
C ASN A 50 2.09 -5.02 6.02
N GLY A 51 1.36 -5.67 6.94
CA GLY A 51 -0.11 -5.69 6.94
C GLY A 51 -0.72 -4.30 7.14
N LEU A 52 -0.24 -3.53 8.13
CA LEU A 52 -0.65 -2.15 8.34
C LEU A 52 -0.30 -1.26 7.15
N PHE A 53 0.88 -1.46 6.56
CA PHE A 53 1.25 -0.74 5.34
C PHE A 53 0.33 -1.09 4.17
N ALA A 54 -0.12 -2.35 4.01
CA ALA A 54 -1.06 -2.75 2.96
C ALA A 54 -2.41 -2.03 3.09
N LEU A 55 -2.94 -1.93 4.31
CA LEU A 55 -4.15 -1.16 4.60
C LEU A 55 -3.96 0.33 4.25
N TYR A 56 -2.84 0.92 4.69
CA TYR A 56 -2.51 2.31 4.38
C TYR A 56 -2.37 2.54 2.87
N PHE A 57 -1.68 1.63 2.17
CA PHE A 57 -1.39 1.76 0.75
C PHE A 57 -2.65 1.65 -0.09
N GLY A 58 -3.55 0.70 0.19
CA GLY A 58 -4.85 0.59 -0.48
C GLY A 58 -5.71 1.85 -0.30
N TYR A 59 -5.76 2.40 0.91
CA TYR A 59 -6.39 3.69 1.17
C TYR A 59 -5.77 4.83 0.34
N GLN A 60 -4.44 4.90 0.26
CA GLN A 60 -3.75 5.94 -0.52
C GLN A 60 -3.98 5.83 -2.02
N ILE A 61 -4.07 4.61 -2.56
CA ILE A 61 -4.43 4.37 -3.98
C ILE A 61 -5.80 4.99 -4.26
N ARG A 62 -6.78 4.73 -3.39
CA ARG A 62 -8.13 5.28 -3.50
C ARG A 62 -8.14 6.80 -3.43
N VAL A 63 -7.63 7.40 -2.35
CA VAL A 63 -7.72 8.86 -2.12
C VAL A 63 -7.00 9.65 -3.22
N LYS A 64 -5.94 9.09 -3.83
CA LYS A 64 -5.19 9.75 -4.90
C LYS A 64 -5.73 9.47 -6.30
N GLY A 65 -6.77 8.65 -6.45
CA GLY A 65 -7.33 8.27 -7.75
C GLY A 65 -6.33 7.52 -8.63
N LEU A 66 -5.51 6.64 -8.03
CA LEU A 66 -4.53 5.86 -8.77
C LEU A 66 -5.20 4.72 -9.53
N ARG A 67 -4.55 4.27 -10.61
CA ARG A 67 -5.05 3.15 -11.42
C ARG A 67 -5.12 1.87 -10.58
N PHE A 68 -6.14 1.06 -10.83
CA PHE A 68 -6.45 -0.14 -10.04
C PHE A 68 -5.29 -1.13 -9.91
N TYR A 69 -4.41 -1.26 -10.91
CA TYR A 69 -3.31 -2.22 -10.87
C TYR A 69 -2.30 -1.95 -9.74
N TRP A 70 -2.29 -0.75 -9.14
CA TRP A 70 -1.44 -0.45 -7.99
C TRP A 70 -1.78 -1.32 -6.77
N ILE A 71 -2.99 -1.89 -6.67
CA ILE A 71 -3.37 -2.78 -5.58
C ILE A 71 -2.48 -4.02 -5.49
N PHE A 72 -1.86 -4.42 -6.60
CA PHE A 72 -0.98 -5.59 -6.65
C PHE A 72 0.47 -5.26 -6.27
N ALA A 73 0.85 -3.98 -6.23
CA ALA A 73 2.26 -3.59 -6.19
C ALA A 73 3.00 -4.12 -4.96
N GLN A 74 2.44 -3.92 -3.76
CA GLN A 74 3.07 -4.40 -2.53
C GLN A 74 3.15 -5.92 -2.48
N GLY A 75 2.03 -6.61 -2.74
CA GLY A 75 1.97 -8.08 -2.69
C GLY A 75 2.92 -8.73 -3.69
N LEU A 76 2.96 -8.24 -4.94
CA LEU A 76 3.88 -8.73 -5.96
C LEU A 76 5.33 -8.46 -5.60
N LEU A 77 5.63 -7.28 -5.08
CA LEU A 77 7.00 -6.92 -4.73
C LEU A 77 7.50 -7.74 -3.53
N PHE A 78 6.66 -8.01 -2.54
CA PHE A 78 6.99 -8.91 -1.44
C PHE A 78 7.16 -10.37 -1.90
N ALA A 79 6.26 -10.88 -2.75
CA ALA A 79 6.34 -12.23 -3.28
C ALA A 79 7.57 -12.45 -4.18
N LEU A 80 7.85 -11.51 -5.08
CA LEU A 80 8.92 -11.67 -6.07
C LEU A 80 10.28 -11.31 -5.50
N VAL A 81 10.40 -10.20 -4.79
CA VAL A 81 11.70 -9.70 -4.34
C VAL A 81 12.07 -10.32 -3.01
N THR A 82 11.19 -10.24 -2.02
CA THR A 82 11.51 -10.62 -0.64
C THR A 82 11.50 -12.13 -0.46
N THR A 83 10.48 -12.79 -1.01
CA THR A 83 10.30 -14.24 -0.90
C THR A 83 11.06 -14.96 -2.01
N GLY A 84 10.77 -14.66 -3.29
CA GLY A 84 11.33 -15.40 -4.42
C GLY A 84 12.82 -15.17 -4.68
N ILE A 85 13.23 -13.92 -4.94
CA ILE A 85 14.61 -13.60 -5.33
C ILE A 85 15.52 -13.50 -4.10
N GLY A 86 15.05 -12.85 -3.04
CA GLY A 86 15.82 -12.56 -1.84
C GLY A 86 15.97 -13.78 -0.94
N GLY A 87 14.95 -14.64 -0.87
CA GLY A 87 14.94 -15.80 0.03
C GLY A 87 15.02 -15.44 1.51
N TRP A 88 14.73 -14.18 1.87
CA TRP A 88 14.80 -13.66 3.25
C TRP A 88 13.61 -14.10 4.11
N VAL A 89 12.56 -14.61 3.47
CA VAL A 89 11.37 -15.14 4.12
C VAL A 89 11.17 -16.55 3.61
N ASN A 90 10.83 -17.47 4.51
CA ASN A 90 10.41 -18.81 4.12
C ASN A 90 9.30 -18.76 3.06
N GLU A 91 9.44 -19.57 2.01
CA GLU A 91 8.60 -19.49 0.81
C GLU A 91 7.11 -19.65 1.09
N GLU A 92 6.73 -20.63 1.92
CA GLU A 92 5.32 -20.89 2.23
C GLU A 92 4.69 -19.67 2.92
N TYR A 93 5.33 -19.18 3.99
CA TYR A 93 4.86 -18.00 4.71
C TYR A 93 4.87 -16.74 3.83
N GLY A 94 5.92 -16.55 3.04
CA GLY A 94 6.10 -15.37 2.20
C GLY A 94 4.98 -15.22 1.16
N TYR A 95 4.61 -16.31 0.48
CA TYR A 95 3.50 -16.28 -0.47
C TYR A 95 2.13 -16.13 0.20
N TYR A 96 1.89 -16.75 1.35
CA TYR A 96 0.64 -16.53 2.11
C TYR A 96 0.50 -15.09 2.55
N LEU A 97 1.59 -14.48 3.03
CA LEU A 97 1.63 -13.08 3.43
C LEU A 97 1.42 -12.13 2.24
N ALA A 98 2.01 -12.44 1.07
CA ALA A 98 1.78 -11.64 -0.13
C ALA A 98 0.30 -11.63 -0.56
N VAL A 99 -0.37 -12.79 -0.51
CA VAL A 99 -1.82 -12.89 -0.77
C VAL A 99 -2.61 -12.13 0.29
N PHE A 100 -2.22 -12.24 1.56
CA PHE A 100 -2.84 -11.50 2.64
C PHE A 100 -2.74 -9.98 2.43
N TYR A 101 -1.57 -9.45 2.05
CA TYR A 101 -1.42 -8.02 1.75
C TYR A 101 -2.29 -7.58 0.58
N LEU A 102 -2.44 -8.43 -0.44
CA LEU A 102 -3.36 -8.17 -1.55
C LEU A 102 -4.80 -8.04 -1.04
N VAL A 103 -5.26 -8.97 -0.20
CA VAL A 103 -6.59 -8.92 0.41
C VAL A 103 -6.79 -7.63 1.21
N LEU A 104 -5.83 -7.23 2.03
CA LEU A 104 -5.91 -5.98 2.81
C LEU A 104 -5.93 -4.71 1.95
N THR A 105 -5.11 -4.70 0.90
CA THR A 105 -5.04 -3.57 -0.05
C THR A 105 -6.36 -3.44 -0.82
N ILE A 106 -6.92 -4.56 -1.27
CA ILE A 106 -8.24 -4.62 -1.92
C ILE A 106 -9.33 -4.12 -0.97
N PHE A 107 -9.33 -4.63 0.27
CA PHE A 107 -10.33 -4.28 1.28
C PHE A 107 -10.38 -2.76 1.50
N THR A 108 -9.23 -2.12 1.68
CA THR A 108 -9.14 -0.67 1.91
C THR A 108 -9.36 0.17 0.64
N PHE A 109 -8.98 -0.35 -0.52
CA PHE A 109 -9.27 0.30 -1.80
C PHE A 109 -10.77 0.39 -2.07
N TRP A 110 -11.56 -0.64 -1.74
CA TRP A 110 -13.01 -0.67 -1.95
C TRP A 110 -13.86 -0.24 -0.75
N THR A 111 -13.25 0.07 0.40
CA THR A 111 -14.00 0.56 1.57
C THR A 111 -14.65 1.89 1.25
N ASP A 112 -15.94 2.04 1.60
CA ASP A 112 -16.77 3.27 1.60
C ASP A 112 -16.75 4.13 0.33
N THR A 113 -17.54 3.79 -0.69
CA THR A 113 -17.67 4.53 -1.96
C THR A 113 -18.44 5.86 -1.85
N ARG A 114 -18.98 6.25 -0.68
CA ARG A 114 -19.80 7.47 -0.52
C ARG A 114 -19.05 8.80 -0.71
N SER A 115 -17.74 8.72 -0.78
CA SER A 115 -16.82 9.84 -0.93
C SER A 115 -15.79 9.49 -2.00
N ASP A 116 -16.28 9.10 -3.18
CA ASP A 116 -15.42 8.92 -4.34
C ASP A 116 -14.92 10.31 -4.79
N PRO A 117 -13.60 10.55 -4.90
CA PRO A 117 -13.07 11.81 -5.41
C PRO A 117 -13.65 12.18 -6.78
N ASP A 118 -14.00 11.17 -7.57
CA ASP A 118 -14.62 11.32 -8.89
C ASP A 118 -16.06 11.86 -8.82
N GLU A 119 -16.83 11.48 -7.79
CA GLU A 119 -18.17 12.06 -7.53
C GLU A 119 -18.08 13.52 -7.05
N ASN A 120 -17.08 13.85 -6.23
CA ASN A 120 -16.83 15.22 -5.76
C ASN A 120 -16.29 16.18 -6.85
N MET A 121 -15.92 15.65 -8.01
CA MET A 121 -15.47 16.44 -9.16
C MET A 121 -16.59 16.75 -10.16
N GLN A 122 -17.80 16.20 -9.98
CA GLN A 122 -18.94 16.59 -10.79
C GLN A 122 -19.38 18.01 -10.38
N PRO A 123 -19.38 19.00 -11.31
CA PRO A 123 -19.98 20.29 -11.02
C PRO A 123 -21.45 20.06 -10.69
N ILE A 124 -21.92 20.64 -9.59
CA ILE A 124 -23.32 20.58 -9.16
C ILE A 124 -24.15 21.34 -10.20
N ASP A 125 -24.58 20.69 -11.27
CA ASP A 125 -25.31 21.32 -12.38
C ASP A 125 -26.82 21.47 -12.07
N GLY A 126 -27.17 21.82 -10.82
CA GLY A 126 -28.58 21.90 -10.42
C GLY A 126 -28.93 22.36 -9.00
N GLY A 127 -27.99 22.85 -8.20
CA GLY A 127 -28.30 23.35 -6.87
C GLY A 127 -28.46 24.86 -6.85
N LEU A 128 -29.69 25.37 -7.03
CA LEU A 128 -30.05 26.76 -6.73
C LEU A 128 -29.49 27.15 -5.34
N LYS A 129 -28.41 27.92 -5.34
CA LYS A 129 -27.93 28.61 -4.15
C LYS A 129 -28.84 29.83 -4.00
N ASN A 130 -29.57 29.86 -2.89
CA ASN A 130 -30.52 30.90 -2.41
C ASN A 130 -32.01 30.55 -2.62
N LEU A 131 -32.58 29.83 -1.65
CA LEU A 131 -33.78 30.18 -0.88
C LEU A 131 -33.83 29.32 0.39
#